data_AF-A0A7S1WC29-F1
#
_entry.id   AF-A0A7S1WC29-F1
#
_cell.length_a   1.000
_cell.length_b   1.000
_cell.length_c   1.000
_cell.angle_alpha   90.00
_cell.angle_beta   90.00
_cell.angle_gamma   90.00
#
_symmetry.space_group_name_H-M   'P 1'
#
loop_
_entity.id
_entity.type
_entity.pdbx_description
1 polymer ?
#
loop_
_entity_poly.entity_id
_entity_poly.type
_entity_poly.pdbx_seq_one_letter_code
_entity_poly.pdbx_strand_id
1 'polypeptide(L)'
;MLCGYPPFFGDTDADVLAKVRLGNFSFNAADWKSVSEDAKNLIRMLLKMNPRDRYTAEQALNHEWVKNKAPKSKGLALQSNLVDNLRGFRSQNKLKKAALHIIAGQLNEEQIKALRETFMALDHNGDGLLTSAEMKEGLAKADLKDIPAEVQQIMEDVDSDGSGVIDYTEFLAATLDKRLYIQEDVCWTAFRLFDRNGDGQISTDELRFVLDNGEVKQVMGNSSIEGLMKEVDTGGDGQIDFQEFVTMMRSPKS
;
A
#
# COMPACT_ATOMS: atom_id res chain seq x y z
N MET A 1 7.49 -23.57 -1.29
CA MET A 1 8.35 -23.02 -2.37
C MET A 1 9.66 -23.78 -2.56
N LEU A 2 10.47 -24.07 -1.52
CA LEU A 2 11.84 -24.62 -1.72
C LEU A 2 11.97 -26.15 -1.85
N CYS A 3 11.13 -26.96 -1.19
CA CYS A 3 11.17 -28.43 -1.27
C CYS A 3 9.81 -29.10 -1.55
N GLY A 4 8.72 -28.31 -1.62
CA GLY A 4 7.39 -28.79 -2.02
C GLY A 4 6.52 -29.42 -0.92
N TYR A 5 7.00 -29.54 0.32
CA TYR A 5 6.21 -30.08 1.45
C TYR A 5 6.40 -29.28 2.75
N PRO A 6 5.45 -29.31 3.71
CA PRO A 6 5.56 -28.57 4.95
C PRO A 6 6.57 -29.22 5.93
N PRO A 7 7.26 -28.43 6.77
CA PRO A 7 8.27 -28.94 7.71
C PRO A 7 7.68 -29.82 8.82
N PHE A 8 6.38 -29.68 9.11
CA PHE A 8 5.62 -30.54 10.00
C PHE A 8 4.43 -31.10 9.21
N PHE A 9 4.37 -32.42 9.05
CA PHE A 9 3.32 -33.10 8.29
C PHE A 9 2.87 -34.37 9.01
N GLY A 10 1.63 -34.79 8.81
CA GLY A 10 1.02 -35.97 9.40
C GLY A 10 -0.31 -36.28 8.70
N ASP A 11 -0.85 -37.46 8.95
CA ASP A 11 -2.08 -37.93 8.31
C ASP A 11 -3.33 -37.26 8.91
N THR A 12 -3.21 -36.71 10.12
CA THR A 12 -4.26 -35.95 10.81
C THR A 12 -3.74 -34.63 11.40
N ASP A 13 -4.64 -33.67 11.62
CA ASP A 13 -4.31 -32.40 12.30
C ASP A 13 -3.71 -32.63 13.70
N ALA A 14 -4.15 -33.68 14.41
CA ALA A 14 -3.61 -34.05 15.71
C ALA A 14 -2.13 -34.44 15.62
N ASP A 15 -1.74 -35.19 14.58
CA ASP A 15 -0.35 -35.57 14.33
C ASP A 15 0.51 -34.38 13.95
N VAL A 16 -0.02 -33.48 13.13
CA VAL A 16 0.66 -32.22 12.75
C VAL A 16 0.92 -31.37 13.98
N LEU A 17 -0.10 -31.14 14.82
CA LEU A 17 0.02 -30.35 16.05
C LEU A 17 1.01 -30.98 17.05
N ALA A 18 1.03 -32.31 17.17
CA ALA A 18 2.00 -33.01 18.00
C ALA A 18 3.44 -32.75 17.54
N LYS A 19 3.69 -32.80 16.21
CA LYS A 19 5.03 -32.53 15.64
C LYS A 19 5.43 -31.05 15.75
N VAL A 20 4.49 -30.12 15.58
CA VAL A 20 4.72 -28.68 15.81
C VAL A 20 5.13 -28.42 17.25
N ARG A 21 4.46 -29.06 18.22
CA ARG A 21 4.80 -28.94 19.66
C ARG A 21 6.19 -29.49 19.98
N LEU A 22 6.62 -30.55 19.29
CA LEU A 22 7.97 -31.10 19.45
C LEU A 22 9.03 -30.20 18.80
N GLY A 23 8.68 -29.45 17.76
CA GLY A 23 9.59 -28.50 17.11
C GLY A 23 10.69 -29.13 16.26
N ASN A 24 10.71 -30.45 16.16
CA ASN A 24 11.71 -31.18 15.40
C ASN A 24 11.33 -31.17 13.92
N PHE A 25 12.13 -30.47 13.12
CA PHE A 25 12.10 -30.54 11.66
C PHE A 25 13.50 -30.87 11.15
N SER A 26 13.59 -31.38 9.93
CA SER A 26 14.86 -31.69 9.29
C SER A 26 14.81 -31.38 7.79
N PHE A 27 15.98 -31.12 7.22
CA PHE A 27 16.15 -30.93 5.79
C PHE A 27 16.56 -32.26 5.17
N ASN A 28 15.63 -32.95 4.50
CA ASN A 28 15.94 -34.18 3.79
C ASN A 28 17.00 -33.92 2.72
N ALA A 29 18.12 -34.65 2.75
CA ALA A 29 19.23 -34.44 1.84
C ALA A 29 18.86 -34.61 0.36
N ALA A 30 17.92 -35.50 0.02
CA ALA A 30 17.49 -35.72 -1.37
C ALA A 30 16.74 -34.51 -1.94
N ASP A 31 15.85 -33.92 -1.14
CA ASP A 31 14.96 -32.83 -1.54
C ASP A 31 15.62 -31.46 -1.40
N TRP A 32 16.58 -31.33 -0.47
CA TRP A 32 17.25 -30.07 -0.14
C TRP A 32 18.68 -29.96 -0.66
N LYS A 33 19.12 -30.89 -1.53
CA LYS A 33 20.49 -30.88 -2.12
C LYS A 33 20.77 -29.61 -2.93
N SER A 34 19.77 -29.07 -3.62
CA SER A 34 19.88 -27.90 -4.49
C SER A 34 19.66 -26.57 -3.76
N VAL A 35 19.23 -26.64 -2.49
CA VAL A 35 18.93 -25.46 -1.68
C VAL A 35 20.18 -25.03 -0.92
N SER A 36 20.56 -23.76 -1.04
CA SER A 36 21.76 -23.22 -0.40
C SER A 36 21.70 -23.30 1.13
N GLU A 37 22.87 -23.35 1.76
CA GLU A 37 22.95 -23.41 3.21
C GLU A 37 22.41 -22.12 3.86
N ASP A 38 22.59 -20.96 3.23
CA ASP A 38 22.02 -19.70 3.72
C ASP A 38 20.48 -19.76 3.78
N ALA A 39 19.82 -20.40 2.82
CA ALA A 39 18.36 -20.57 2.83
C ALA A 39 17.93 -21.46 4.00
N LYS A 40 18.66 -22.57 4.22
CA LYS A 40 18.44 -23.48 5.34
C LYS A 40 18.67 -22.78 6.66
N ASN A 41 19.71 -21.94 6.76
CA ASN A 41 20.01 -21.16 7.94
C ASN A 41 18.86 -20.22 8.31
N LEU A 42 18.38 -19.44 7.34
CA LEU A 42 17.22 -18.56 7.54
C LEU A 42 16.00 -19.32 8.08
N ILE A 43 15.67 -20.48 7.50
CA ILE A 43 14.56 -21.32 7.96
C ILE A 43 14.79 -21.79 9.41
N ARG A 44 16.02 -22.16 9.79
CA ARG A 44 16.33 -22.54 11.18
C ARG A 44 16.11 -21.40 12.15
N MET A 45 16.41 -20.16 11.76
CA MET A 45 16.21 -18.98 12.61
C MET A 45 14.71 -18.61 12.71
N LEU A 46 13.94 -18.80 11.64
CA LEU A 46 12.49 -18.56 11.62
C LEU A 46 11.68 -19.63 12.37
N LEU A 47 12.17 -20.87 12.41
CA LEU A 47 11.51 -22.00 13.07
C LEU A 47 12.04 -22.30 14.48
N LYS A 48 12.75 -21.34 15.12
CA LYS A 48 13.14 -21.48 16.53
C LYS A 48 11.91 -21.66 17.42
N MET A 49 11.97 -22.69 18.27
CA MET A 49 10.88 -23.04 19.19
C MET A 49 10.63 -21.96 20.23
N ASN A 50 11.71 -21.43 20.82
CA ASN A 50 11.62 -20.28 21.71
C ASN A 50 11.38 -19.01 20.89
N PRO A 51 10.26 -18.29 21.07
CA PRO A 51 9.98 -17.05 20.33
C PRO A 51 11.03 -15.96 20.53
N ARG A 52 11.75 -15.95 21.66
CA ARG A 52 12.81 -14.96 21.93
C ARG A 52 14.07 -15.17 21.09
N ASP A 53 14.32 -16.41 20.67
CA ASP A 53 15.47 -16.76 19.83
C ASP A 53 15.10 -16.75 18.34
N ARG A 54 13.81 -16.62 18.03
CA ARG A 54 13.29 -16.58 16.67
C ARG A 54 13.55 -15.22 16.07
N TYR A 55 13.98 -15.22 14.82
CA TYR A 55 14.17 -13.98 14.08
C TYR A 55 12.88 -13.18 13.99
N THR A 56 13.00 -11.87 14.21
CA THR A 56 11.96 -10.90 13.83
C THR A 56 11.90 -10.80 12.30
N ALA A 57 10.81 -10.22 11.79
CA ALA A 57 10.69 -9.95 10.34
C ALA A 57 11.86 -9.11 9.82
N GLU A 58 12.27 -8.09 10.57
CA GLU A 58 13.42 -7.23 10.26
C GLU A 58 14.75 -8.00 10.23
N GLN A 59 14.99 -8.89 11.20
CA GLN A 59 16.19 -9.74 11.23
C GLN A 59 16.22 -10.72 10.04
N ALA A 60 15.06 -11.26 9.68
CA ALA A 60 14.90 -12.15 8.53
C ALA A 60 15.14 -11.43 7.20
N LEU A 61 14.60 -10.21 7.05
CA LEU A 61 14.82 -9.35 5.89
C LEU A 61 16.31 -9.02 5.70
N ASN A 62 17.03 -8.85 6.80
CA ASN A 62 18.45 -8.54 6.81
C ASN A 62 19.39 -9.75 6.63
N HIS A 63 18.85 -10.97 6.57
CA HIS A 63 19.65 -12.21 6.45
C HIS A 63 20.32 -12.33 5.07
N GLU A 64 21.52 -12.93 5.02
CA GLU A 64 22.35 -13.03 3.81
C GLU A 64 21.62 -13.63 2.61
N TRP A 65 20.82 -14.69 2.85
CA TRP A 65 20.02 -15.31 1.80
C TRP A 65 19.05 -14.31 1.14
N VAL A 66 18.38 -13.47 1.92
CA VAL A 66 17.45 -12.46 1.39
C VAL A 66 18.23 -11.36 0.68
N LYS A 67 19.25 -10.78 1.31
CA LYS A 67 20.05 -9.70 0.72
C LYS A 67 20.73 -10.07 -0.61
N ASN A 68 21.19 -11.33 -0.74
CA ASN A 68 21.98 -11.76 -1.88
C ASN A 68 21.19 -12.53 -2.94
N LYS A 69 20.07 -13.17 -2.57
CA LYS A 69 19.30 -14.05 -3.47
C LYS A 69 17.86 -13.60 -3.69
N ALA A 70 17.31 -12.70 -2.86
CA ALA A 70 16.06 -12.05 -3.24
C ALA A 70 16.28 -11.25 -4.54
N PRO A 71 15.28 -11.17 -5.42
CA PRO A 71 15.34 -10.26 -6.55
C PRO A 71 15.59 -8.86 -5.98
N LYS A 72 16.78 -8.32 -6.19
CA LYS A 72 17.01 -6.90 -5.95
C LYS A 72 16.05 -6.16 -6.87
N SER A 73 15.35 -5.14 -6.37
CA SER A 73 14.67 -4.20 -7.25
C SER A 73 15.72 -3.75 -8.27
N LYS A 74 15.54 -4.16 -9.53
CA LYS A 74 16.44 -3.71 -10.60
C LYS A 74 16.31 -2.20 -10.57
N GLY A 75 17.43 -1.47 -10.45
CA GLY A 75 17.43 -0.01 -10.34
C GLY A 75 16.42 0.58 -11.32
N LEU A 76 15.25 0.91 -10.80
CA LEU A 76 14.15 1.42 -11.60
C LEU A 76 14.47 2.88 -11.79
N ALA A 77 14.44 3.31 -13.05
CA ALA A 77 14.26 4.72 -13.30
C ALA A 77 12.91 5.07 -12.67
N LEU A 78 12.92 5.86 -11.58
CA LEU A 78 11.70 6.43 -11.04
C LEU A 78 10.96 7.08 -12.20
N GLN A 79 9.66 6.87 -12.29
CA GLN A 79 8.88 7.47 -13.36
C GLN A 79 9.05 8.99 -13.27
N SER A 80 9.38 9.64 -14.38
CA SER A 80 9.71 11.07 -14.40
C SER A 80 8.56 11.97 -13.92
N ASN A 81 7.33 11.48 -13.98
CA ASN A 81 6.11 12.15 -13.52
C ASN A 81 5.77 11.87 -12.05
N LEU A 82 6.57 11.09 -11.31
CA LEU A 82 6.31 10.76 -9.90
C LEU A 82 6.12 12.02 -9.06
N VAL A 83 7.07 12.96 -9.16
CA VAL A 83 7.03 14.22 -8.42
C VAL A 83 5.84 15.07 -8.84
N ASP A 84 5.49 15.09 -10.12
CA ASP A 84 4.35 15.84 -10.63
C ASP A 84 3.02 15.26 -10.15
N ASN A 85 2.90 13.92 -10.06
CA ASN A 85 1.73 13.25 -9.51
C ASN A 85 1.59 13.56 -8.01
N LEU A 86 2.68 13.46 -7.24
CA LEU A 86 2.69 13.79 -5.82
C LEU A 86 2.30 15.27 -5.58
N ARG A 87 2.82 16.20 -6.39
CA ARG A 87 2.39 17.62 -6.36
C ARG A 87 0.92 17.79 -6.73
N GLY A 88 0.44 17.05 -7.72
CA GLY A 88 -0.96 17.09 -8.14
C GLY A 88 -1.92 16.55 -7.08
N PHE A 89 -1.47 15.62 -6.23
CA PHE A 89 -2.27 15.07 -5.13
C PHE A 89 -2.58 16.13 -4.07
N ARG A 90 -1.65 17.06 -3.83
CA ARG A 90 -1.81 18.19 -2.89
C ARG A 90 -3.09 19.00 -3.14
N SER A 91 -3.39 19.31 -4.40
CA SER A 91 -4.53 20.18 -4.73
C SER A 91 -5.88 19.46 -4.69
N GLN A 92 -5.93 18.14 -4.51
CA GLN A 92 -7.20 17.39 -4.51
C GLN A 92 -7.99 17.62 -3.22
N ASN A 93 -9.33 17.61 -3.32
CA ASN A 93 -10.18 17.65 -2.13
C ASN A 93 -10.10 16.34 -1.34
N LYS A 94 -10.46 16.39 -0.06
CA LYS A 94 -10.35 15.21 0.81
C LYS A 94 -11.26 14.06 0.38
N LEU A 95 -12.43 14.35 -0.19
CA LEU A 95 -13.32 13.32 -0.71
C LEU A 95 -12.68 12.54 -1.87
N LYS A 96 -12.01 13.25 -2.77
CA LYS A 96 -11.26 12.64 -3.87
C LYS A 96 -10.04 11.89 -3.38
N LYS A 97 -9.32 12.41 -2.37
CA LYS A 97 -8.22 11.67 -1.73
C LYS A 97 -8.73 10.35 -1.12
N ALA A 98 -9.85 10.39 -0.39
CA ALA A 98 -10.52 9.22 0.16
C ALA A 98 -10.94 8.22 -0.95
N ALA A 99 -11.56 8.71 -2.02
CA ALA A 99 -11.94 7.88 -3.15
C ALA A 99 -10.72 7.25 -3.85
N LEU A 100 -9.63 8.01 -4.04
CA LEU A 100 -8.38 7.52 -4.61
C LEU A 100 -7.71 6.47 -3.72
N HIS A 101 -7.76 6.64 -2.40
CA HIS A 101 -7.26 5.66 -1.43
C HIS A 101 -8.04 4.33 -1.53
N ILE A 102 -9.38 4.41 -1.60
CA ILE A 102 -10.24 3.25 -1.84
C ILE A 102 -9.90 2.59 -3.18
N ILE A 103 -9.79 3.36 -4.25
CA ILE A 103 -9.46 2.85 -5.59
C ILE A 103 -8.10 2.16 -5.56
N ALA A 104 -7.09 2.77 -4.95
CA ALA A 104 -5.75 2.21 -4.84
C ALA A 104 -5.76 0.82 -4.17
N GLY A 105 -6.58 0.62 -3.14
CA GLY A 105 -6.77 -0.67 -2.49
C GLY A 105 -7.51 -1.73 -3.32
N GLN A 106 -8.21 -1.33 -4.39
CA GLN A 106 -8.97 -2.23 -5.27
C GLN A 106 -8.25 -2.58 -6.58
N LEU A 107 -7.14 -1.90 -6.91
CA LEU A 107 -6.40 -2.17 -8.14
C LEU A 107 -5.65 -3.50 -8.06
N ASN A 108 -5.56 -4.19 -9.19
CA ASN A 108 -4.85 -5.46 -9.27
C ASN A 108 -3.33 -5.26 -9.44
N GLU A 109 -2.55 -6.32 -9.18
CA GLU A 109 -1.08 -6.29 -9.25
C GLU A 109 -0.55 -5.85 -10.61
N GLU A 110 -1.23 -6.16 -11.72
CA GLU A 110 -0.77 -5.79 -13.06
C GLU A 110 -0.90 -4.27 -13.30
N GLN A 111 -2.00 -3.67 -12.84
CA GLN A 111 -2.25 -2.23 -12.96
C GLN A 111 -1.25 -1.39 -12.17
N ILE A 112 -0.84 -1.87 -10.99
CA ILE A 112 0.05 -1.12 -10.08
C ILE A 112 1.49 -1.61 -10.08
N LYS A 113 1.85 -2.59 -10.93
CA LYS A 113 3.18 -3.22 -10.90
C LYS A 113 4.32 -2.21 -10.89
N ALA A 114 4.27 -1.21 -11.77
CA ALA A 114 5.31 -0.20 -11.87
C ALA A 114 5.35 0.72 -10.63
N LEU A 115 4.20 1.07 -10.05
CA LEU A 115 4.12 1.85 -8.83
C LEU A 115 4.63 1.06 -7.63
N ARG A 116 4.30 -0.23 -7.53
CA ARG A 116 4.84 -1.14 -6.51
C ARG A 116 6.34 -1.24 -6.59
N GLU A 117 6.87 -1.47 -7.80
CA GLU A 117 8.31 -1.54 -8.04
C GLU A 117 9.00 -0.22 -7.67
N THR A 118 8.34 0.92 -7.90
CA THR A 118 8.81 2.24 -7.48
C THR A 118 8.82 2.37 -5.96
N PHE A 119 7.73 2.01 -5.29
CA PHE A 119 7.63 2.03 -3.82
C PHE A 119 8.74 1.20 -3.18
N MET A 120 8.90 -0.06 -3.61
CA MET A 120 9.95 -0.96 -3.11
C MET A 120 11.38 -0.50 -3.42
N ALA A 121 11.56 0.41 -4.40
CA ALA A 121 12.85 1.00 -4.69
C ALA A 121 13.15 2.22 -3.81
N LEU A 122 12.11 2.91 -3.32
CA LEU A 122 12.20 4.01 -2.38
C LEU A 122 12.34 3.50 -0.94
N ASP A 123 11.57 2.47 -0.56
CA ASP A 123 11.59 1.81 0.75
C ASP A 123 12.89 1.02 0.91
N HIS A 124 13.89 1.65 1.52
CA HIS A 124 15.23 1.09 1.60
C HIS A 124 15.36 0.06 2.71
N ASN A 125 14.67 0.28 3.82
CA ASN A 125 14.69 -0.61 4.97
C ASN A 125 13.70 -1.79 4.82
N GLY A 126 12.75 -1.70 3.88
CA GLY A 126 11.75 -2.71 3.56
C GLY A 126 10.69 -2.88 4.65
N ASP A 127 10.41 -1.84 5.44
CA ASP A 127 9.41 -1.87 6.50
C ASP A 127 7.98 -1.61 5.98
N GLY A 128 7.84 -1.28 4.69
CA GLY A 128 6.55 -1.02 4.05
C GLY A 128 6.05 0.41 4.26
N LEU A 129 6.89 1.31 4.78
CA LEU A 129 6.62 2.72 4.99
C LEU A 129 7.69 3.54 4.27
N LEU A 130 7.33 4.75 3.86
CA LEU A 130 8.29 5.70 3.29
C LEU A 130 8.50 6.86 4.23
N THR A 131 9.75 7.02 4.67
CA THR A 131 10.17 8.22 5.39
C THR A 131 10.57 9.34 4.43
N SER A 132 10.58 10.59 4.92
CA SER A 132 11.06 11.73 4.12
C SER A 132 12.54 11.60 3.74
N ALA A 133 13.33 10.87 4.54
CA ALA A 133 14.72 10.57 4.24
C ALA A 133 14.85 9.59 3.07
N GLU A 134 14.08 8.50 3.09
CA GLU A 134 14.05 7.51 2.01
C GLU A 134 13.53 8.09 0.70
N MET A 135 12.50 8.94 0.76
CA MET A 135 12.02 9.63 -0.44
C MET A 135 13.10 10.55 -1.03
N LYS A 136 13.80 11.33 -0.20
CA LYS A 136 14.91 12.20 -0.67
C LYS A 136 16.05 11.39 -1.29
N GLU A 137 16.46 10.31 -0.63
CA GLU A 137 17.54 9.45 -1.11
C GLU A 137 17.15 8.75 -2.42
N GLY A 138 15.92 8.25 -2.51
CA GLY A 138 15.38 7.60 -3.70
C GLY A 138 15.31 8.56 -4.90
N LEU A 139 14.77 9.77 -4.69
CA LEU A 139 14.73 10.82 -5.72
C LEU A 139 16.14 11.23 -6.18
N ALA A 140 17.10 11.35 -5.25
CA ALA A 140 18.50 11.66 -5.58
C ALA A 140 19.14 10.58 -6.46
N LYS A 141 18.92 9.30 -6.14
CA LYS A 141 19.47 8.15 -6.88
C LYS A 141 18.89 8.02 -8.28
N ALA A 142 17.69 8.52 -8.52
CA ALA A 142 17.03 8.49 -9.82
C ALA A 142 17.54 9.56 -10.80
N ASP A 143 18.59 10.31 -10.43
CA ASP A 143 19.16 11.43 -11.22
C ASP A 143 18.11 12.51 -11.57
N LEU A 144 17.05 12.60 -10.75
CA LEU A 144 16.16 13.75 -10.71
C LEU A 144 16.94 14.88 -10.01
N LYS A 145 17.72 15.61 -10.81
CA LYS A 145 18.68 16.63 -10.36
C LYS A 145 18.06 17.76 -9.53
N ASP A 146 16.74 17.87 -9.53
CA ASP A 146 15.98 18.81 -8.73
C ASP A 146 15.17 18.05 -7.69
N ILE A 147 15.84 17.57 -6.62
CA ILE A 147 15.13 17.13 -5.41
C ILE A 147 14.36 18.37 -4.91
N PRO A 148 13.02 18.36 -4.91
CA PRO A 148 12.28 19.54 -4.54
C PRO A 148 12.59 19.92 -3.09
N ALA A 149 12.90 21.19 -2.82
CA ALA A 149 13.04 21.68 -1.43
C ALA A 149 11.76 21.42 -0.61
N GLU A 150 10.63 21.30 -1.31
CA GLU A 150 9.29 20.99 -0.83
C GLU A 150 9.02 19.50 -0.60
N VAL A 151 9.98 18.56 -0.72
CA VAL A 151 9.72 17.12 -0.46
C VAL A 151 9.08 16.90 0.90
N GLN A 152 9.49 17.63 1.93
CA GLN A 152 8.87 17.55 3.25
C GLN A 152 7.39 17.95 3.21
N GLN A 153 7.06 19.00 2.46
CA GLN A 153 5.67 19.45 2.30
C GLN A 153 4.85 18.45 1.48
N ILE A 154 5.45 17.87 0.43
CA ILE A 154 4.82 16.82 -0.37
C ILE A 154 4.51 15.60 0.50
N MET A 155 5.42 15.21 1.39
CA MET A 155 5.18 14.13 2.35
C MET A 155 3.98 14.45 3.22
N GLU A 156 3.94 15.63 3.85
CA GLU A 156 2.82 16.07 4.70
C GLU A 156 1.48 16.17 3.95
N ASP A 157 1.51 16.43 2.63
CA ASP A 157 0.30 16.54 1.82
C ASP A 157 -0.24 15.17 1.36
N VAL A 158 0.63 14.15 1.32
CA VAL A 158 0.31 12.76 0.94
C VAL A 158 -0.03 11.91 2.15
N ASP A 159 0.72 12.10 3.24
CA ASP A 159 0.49 11.57 4.59
C ASP A 159 -0.88 12.04 5.08
N SER A 160 -1.87 11.26 4.72
CA SER A 160 -3.26 11.61 4.89
C SER A 160 -3.67 11.31 6.33
N ASP A 161 -3.04 10.31 6.95
CA ASP A 161 -3.26 9.92 8.33
C ASP A 161 -2.48 10.73 9.38
N GLY A 162 -1.48 11.50 8.96
CA GLY A 162 -0.65 12.34 9.82
C GLY A 162 0.34 11.53 10.66
N SER A 163 0.67 10.31 10.25
CA SER A 163 1.64 9.44 10.92
C SER A 163 3.08 9.93 10.80
N GLY A 164 3.35 10.86 9.87
CA GLY A 164 4.67 11.38 9.54
C GLY A 164 5.44 10.52 8.54
N VAL A 165 4.84 9.44 8.05
CA VAL A 165 5.36 8.51 7.04
C VAL A 165 4.28 8.26 5.99
N ILE A 166 4.67 7.80 4.80
CA ILE A 166 3.71 7.43 3.76
C ILE A 166 3.59 5.92 3.71
N ASP A 167 2.38 5.40 3.86
CA ASP A 167 2.13 3.97 3.67
C ASP A 167 1.99 3.59 2.19
N TYR A 168 1.93 2.28 1.93
CA TYR A 168 1.81 1.74 0.58
C TYR A 168 0.58 2.26 -0.18
N THR A 169 -0.58 2.30 0.48
CA THR A 169 -1.85 2.69 -0.14
C THR A 169 -1.91 4.21 -0.38
N GLU A 170 -1.37 5.02 0.55
CA GLU A 170 -1.22 6.46 0.39
C GLU A 170 -0.29 6.81 -0.78
N PHE A 171 0.85 6.11 -0.89
CA PHE A 171 1.74 6.28 -2.03
C PHE A 171 1.03 5.95 -3.34
N LEU A 172 0.31 4.83 -3.40
CA LEU A 172 -0.46 4.46 -4.60
C LEU A 172 -1.50 5.53 -4.92
N ALA A 173 -2.31 5.97 -3.95
CA ALA A 173 -3.35 6.97 -4.14
C ALA A 173 -2.79 8.30 -4.69
N ALA A 174 -1.61 8.70 -4.22
CA ALA A 174 -0.96 9.94 -4.63
C ALA A 174 -0.22 9.85 -5.97
N THR A 175 0.17 8.65 -6.38
CA THR A 175 0.98 8.43 -7.59
C THR A 175 0.20 7.80 -8.74
N LEU A 176 -1.06 7.41 -8.50
CA LEU A 176 -1.92 6.75 -9.46
C LEU A 176 -2.15 7.62 -10.71
N ASP A 177 -1.90 7.04 -11.88
CA ASP A 177 -2.18 7.71 -13.15
C ASP A 177 -3.69 7.98 -13.27
N LYS A 178 -4.04 9.22 -13.60
CA LYS A 178 -5.42 9.66 -13.84
C LYS A 178 -6.18 8.73 -14.79
N ARG A 179 -5.52 8.18 -15.81
CA ARG A 179 -6.12 7.26 -16.78
C ARG A 179 -6.62 5.95 -16.17
N LEU A 180 -6.09 5.56 -15.00
CA LEU A 180 -6.49 4.35 -14.29
C LEU A 180 -7.75 4.57 -13.45
N TYR A 181 -7.89 5.75 -12.81
CA TYR A 181 -9.02 5.98 -11.90
C TYR A 181 -10.21 6.75 -12.51
N ILE A 182 -10.06 7.40 -13.68
CA ILE A 182 -11.19 8.10 -14.34
C ILE A 182 -12.09 7.16 -15.16
N GLN A 183 -11.73 5.88 -15.23
CA GLN A 183 -12.51 4.85 -15.91
C GLN A 183 -13.85 4.67 -15.19
N GLU A 184 -14.92 4.54 -15.94
CA GLU A 184 -16.28 4.56 -15.39
C GLU A 184 -16.54 3.40 -14.43
N ASP A 185 -16.05 2.21 -14.75
CA ASP A 185 -16.11 1.01 -13.92
C ASP A 185 -15.33 1.17 -12.59
N VAL A 186 -14.17 1.82 -12.63
CA VAL A 186 -13.35 2.11 -11.44
C VAL A 186 -14.05 3.16 -10.56
N CYS A 187 -14.54 4.25 -11.15
CA CYS A 187 -15.35 5.24 -10.44
C CYS A 187 -16.59 4.60 -9.81
N TRP A 188 -17.24 3.66 -10.52
CA TRP A 188 -18.45 3.00 -10.03
C TRP A 188 -18.18 2.07 -8.86
N THR A 189 -17.04 1.38 -8.89
CA THR A 189 -16.59 0.53 -7.78
C THR A 189 -16.36 1.37 -6.52
N ALA A 190 -15.69 2.52 -6.66
CA ALA A 190 -15.48 3.44 -5.54
C ALA A 190 -16.81 4.03 -5.05
N PHE A 191 -17.68 4.47 -5.96
CA PHE A 191 -18.99 5.05 -5.62
C PHE A 191 -19.84 4.08 -4.78
N ARG A 192 -19.91 2.81 -5.16
CA ARG A 192 -20.66 1.77 -4.42
C ARG A 192 -20.10 1.43 -3.03
N LEU A 193 -18.85 1.81 -2.74
CA LEU A 193 -18.31 1.68 -1.39
C LEU A 193 -18.80 2.83 -0.50
N PHE A 194 -19.08 3.99 -1.08
CA PHE A 194 -19.74 5.11 -0.41
C PHE A 194 -21.25 4.92 -0.30
N ASP A 195 -21.94 4.63 -1.41
CA ASP A 195 -23.38 4.33 -1.47
C ASP A 195 -23.65 2.93 -0.88
N ARG A 196 -23.94 2.89 0.42
CA ARG A 196 -24.08 1.63 1.18
C ARG A 196 -25.47 1.05 1.07
N ASN A 197 -26.47 1.91 0.95
CA ASN A 197 -27.86 1.49 0.84
C ASN A 197 -28.23 1.10 -0.61
N GLY A 198 -27.41 1.48 -1.60
CA GLY A 198 -27.56 1.16 -3.01
C GLY A 198 -28.64 1.99 -3.71
N ASP A 199 -28.96 3.19 -3.20
CA ASP A 199 -29.99 4.07 -3.76
C ASP A 199 -29.50 4.92 -4.94
N GLY A 200 -28.20 4.84 -5.25
CA GLY A 200 -27.58 5.57 -6.35
C GLY A 200 -27.14 6.99 -5.98
N GLN A 201 -27.20 7.36 -4.70
CA GLN A 201 -26.76 8.64 -4.16
C GLN A 201 -25.90 8.40 -2.91
N ILE A 202 -24.93 9.29 -2.66
CA ILE A 202 -24.14 9.24 -1.43
C ILE A 202 -24.71 10.30 -0.48
N SER A 203 -25.35 9.83 0.58
CA SER A 203 -25.85 10.70 1.63
C SER A 203 -24.73 11.21 2.55
N THR A 204 -25.01 12.27 3.32
CA THR A 204 -24.08 12.79 4.33
C THR A 204 -23.72 11.76 5.41
N ASP A 205 -24.66 10.89 5.77
CA ASP A 205 -24.46 9.84 6.77
C ASP A 205 -23.61 8.68 6.23
N GLU A 206 -23.80 8.31 4.97
CA GLU A 206 -22.97 7.30 4.29
C GLU A 206 -21.55 7.79 4.07
N LEU A 207 -21.43 9.04 3.64
CA LEU A 207 -20.14 9.70 3.54
C LEU A 207 -19.47 9.71 4.91
N ARG A 208 -20.17 10.13 5.96
CA ARG A 208 -19.65 10.09 7.33
C ARG A 208 -19.20 8.69 7.69
N PHE A 209 -20.00 7.67 7.42
CA PHE A 209 -19.69 6.31 7.80
C PHE A 209 -18.39 5.82 7.16
N VAL A 210 -18.24 6.00 5.84
CA VAL A 210 -17.02 5.56 5.13
C VAL A 210 -15.82 6.36 5.58
N LEU A 211 -16.01 7.67 5.74
CA LEU A 211 -14.97 8.58 6.20
C LEU A 211 -14.64 8.42 7.69
N ASP A 212 -15.49 7.83 8.53
CA ASP A 212 -15.21 7.54 9.95
C ASP A 212 -14.72 6.10 10.17
N ASN A 213 -14.72 5.26 9.12
CA ASN A 213 -14.21 3.89 9.17
C ASN A 213 -12.69 3.86 8.99
N GLY A 214 -12.04 2.92 9.69
CA GLY A 214 -10.63 3.00 10.10
C GLY A 214 -9.57 3.23 9.02
N GLU A 215 -9.81 2.89 7.75
CA GLU A 215 -8.84 3.10 6.66
C GLU A 215 -8.90 4.53 6.10
N VAL A 216 -10.05 5.21 6.16
CA VAL A 216 -10.25 6.55 5.57
C VAL A 216 -10.39 7.63 6.66
N LYS A 217 -10.69 7.23 7.90
CA LYS A 217 -10.80 8.12 9.06
C LYS A 217 -9.61 9.04 9.25
N GLN A 218 -8.42 8.50 9.03
CA GLN A 218 -7.24 9.28 9.28
C GLN A 218 -7.01 10.35 8.18
N VAL A 219 -7.36 10.05 6.92
CA VAL A 219 -7.30 10.94 5.74
C VAL A 219 -8.06 12.26 5.92
N MET A 220 -9.08 12.25 6.79
CA MET A 220 -10.07 13.30 6.88
C MET A 220 -9.72 14.43 7.87
N GLY A 221 -8.88 14.17 8.88
CA GLY A 221 -8.55 15.15 9.93
C GLY A 221 -9.79 15.89 10.47
N ASN A 222 -9.68 17.21 10.67
CA ASN A 222 -10.75 18.06 11.24
C ASN A 222 -11.75 18.64 10.21
N SER A 223 -11.81 18.14 8.97
CA SER A 223 -12.71 18.74 7.97
C SER A 223 -14.18 18.41 8.24
N SER A 224 -15.05 19.43 8.16
CA SER A 224 -16.50 19.18 8.22
C SER A 224 -16.97 18.49 6.93
N ILE A 225 -17.72 17.41 7.11
CA ILE A 225 -18.45 16.67 6.06
C ILE A 225 -19.32 17.61 5.23
N GLU A 226 -19.91 18.63 5.88
CA GLU A 226 -20.75 19.64 5.21
C GLU A 226 -19.94 20.48 4.21
N GLY A 227 -18.66 20.72 4.51
CA GLY A 227 -17.75 21.42 3.60
C GLY A 227 -17.44 20.59 2.37
N LEU A 228 -17.23 19.27 2.54
CA LEU A 228 -17.01 18.37 1.41
C LEU A 228 -18.25 18.22 0.53
N MET A 229 -19.45 18.19 1.11
CA MET A 229 -20.68 18.18 0.31
C MET A 229 -20.81 19.41 -0.54
N LYS A 230 -20.63 20.60 0.04
CA LYS A 230 -20.71 21.84 -0.73
C LYS A 230 -19.69 21.93 -1.87
N GLU A 231 -18.59 21.19 -1.83
CA GLU A 231 -17.60 21.18 -2.92
C GLU A 231 -18.00 20.30 -4.10
N VAL A 232 -18.92 19.34 -3.92
CA VAL A 232 -19.21 18.29 -4.90
C VAL A 232 -20.68 18.21 -5.28
N ASP A 233 -21.58 18.45 -4.34
CA ASP A 233 -23.03 18.61 -4.54
C ASP A 233 -23.29 19.91 -5.32
N THR A 234 -23.36 19.78 -6.63
CA THR A 234 -23.66 20.87 -7.56
C THR A 234 -25.16 21.06 -7.76
N GLY A 235 -25.95 20.01 -7.53
CA GLY A 235 -27.41 20.02 -7.57
C GLY A 235 -28.05 20.76 -6.39
N GLY A 236 -27.34 20.84 -5.26
CA GLY A 236 -27.81 21.41 -4.01
C GLY A 236 -28.89 20.57 -3.31
N ASP A 237 -28.92 19.26 -3.56
CA ASP A 237 -29.91 18.34 -2.99
C ASP A 237 -29.44 17.69 -1.68
N GLY A 238 -28.20 17.99 -1.26
CA GLY A 238 -27.59 17.49 -0.04
C GLY A 238 -27.02 16.07 -0.17
N GLN A 239 -26.95 15.54 -1.39
CA GLN A 239 -26.42 14.21 -1.71
C GLN A 239 -25.43 14.32 -2.88
N ILE A 240 -24.68 13.25 -3.14
CA ILE A 240 -23.81 13.17 -4.33
C ILE A 240 -24.30 12.05 -5.22
N ASP A 241 -24.76 12.39 -6.42
CA ASP A 241 -25.05 11.39 -7.45
C ASP A 241 -23.77 10.90 -8.15
N PHE A 242 -23.91 9.84 -8.96
CA PHE A 242 -22.76 9.29 -9.68
C PHE A 242 -22.08 10.30 -10.62
N GLN A 243 -22.86 11.15 -11.27
CA GLN A 243 -22.36 12.10 -12.24
C GLN A 243 -21.54 13.20 -11.56
N GLU A 244 -21.98 13.66 -10.39
CA GLU A 244 -21.24 14.59 -9.52
C GLU A 244 -19.95 13.96 -9.01
N PHE A 245 -20.01 12.69 -8.54
CA PHE A 245 -18.82 11.94 -8.12
C PHE A 245 -17.79 11.81 -9.25
N VAL A 246 -18.22 11.42 -10.46
CA VAL A 246 -17.34 11.31 -11.63
C VAL A 246 -16.76 12.66 -12.03
N THR A 247 -17.56 13.73 -11.93
CA THR A 247 -17.11 15.09 -12.22
C THR A 247 -16.01 15.52 -11.25
N MET A 248 -16.16 15.23 -9.95
CA MET A 248 -15.12 15.41 -8.95
C MET A 248 -13.85 14.61 -9.31
N MET A 249 -13.98 13.33 -9.65
CA MET A 249 -12.82 12.49 -10.00
C MET A 249 -12.07 13.01 -11.24
N ARG A 250 -12.80 13.53 -12.23
CA ARG A 250 -12.22 14.04 -13.49
C ARG A 250 -11.69 15.46 -13.40
N SER A 251 -12.14 16.26 -12.44
CA SER A 251 -11.68 17.65 -12.32
C SER A 251 -10.20 17.70 -11.93
N PRO A 252 -9.36 18.50 -12.62
CA PRO A 252 -8.12 18.98 -12.04
C PRO A 252 -8.50 20.09 -11.06
N LYS A 253 -8.27 19.92 -9.75
CA LYS A 253 -8.52 21.04 -8.83
C LYS A 253 -7.54 22.19 -9.15
N SER A 254 -8.12 23.38 -9.31
CA SER A 254 -7.48 24.66 -9.66
C SER A 254 -6.49 25.14 -8.61
#